data_AF-A0A5E8F507-F1
#
_entry.id   AF-A0A5E8F507-F1
#
_cell.length_a   1.000
_cell.length_b   1.000
_cell.length_c   1.000
_cell.angle_alpha   90.00
_cell.angle_beta   90.00
_cell.angle_gamma   90.00
#
_symmetry.space_group_name_H-M   'P 1'
#
loop_
_entity.id
_entity.type
_entity.pdbx_description
1 polymer ?
#
loop_
_entity_poly.entity_id
_entity_poly.type
_entity_poly.pdbx_seq_one_letter_code
_entity_poly.pdbx_strand_id
1 'polypeptide(L)'
;MGLQETFTREGLRKLIKAYEAKQSLTELRAQLGEKHTWNSVSYRHPAPRVDWTKAIKEEHSIAAIEQPISHDYDQDDDEGDPEGGIVIEAVEPGTNGNRSVAASGDSGGLSSGETMPASVSAQTKGENPTTISTPSLTNTQPGAPALPSGDTTAPTPDTSSRAGVDIGIAALIEARAQKARENSADEREWLDSTAQKLRSALLGYNLQAKIVGTRLTPNAALIRFMGSDRLRVQDIEAKQSSLLTTHGLRLISISPLPGEIVVGVARPQRQVVSLWDVWGRREINRNAAGVNTSFVLGLKELDGEILYLNLGGPFAGGQQHEPHTLVAGATGSGKSVLIQALLLDIAATNSSDLAHIHLIDPKMGVDYAAIERLPHLQGGVIVDQARAVEVMEGLVTEMEHRYELFRSKGARDIRAFNFKVERSERLPYVFLVHDEFAEWMLTEDYKSAVTSNVSRLGVKARAAGMYLIFAAQRPDANVMPMQLRDNLGNRLILKVASVGTSEITLGVKGAEQLLGLGHLAARLSGEPAIIYAQAPFLSDEDIEAAVGAISNSDSATSRLTD
;
A
#
# COMPACT_ATOMS: atom_id res chain seq x y z
N MET A 1 20.28 -25.76 -18.59
CA MET A 1 18.85 -26.10 -18.50
C MET A 1 18.55 -26.60 -17.10
N GLY A 2 17.61 -25.99 -16.39
CA GLY A 2 16.86 -26.67 -15.34
C GLY A 2 15.73 -27.50 -15.97
N LEU A 3 15.28 -28.54 -15.27
CA LEU A 3 14.09 -29.32 -15.65
C LEU A 3 13.05 -29.18 -14.53
N GLN A 4 11.78 -29.04 -14.90
CA GLN A 4 10.66 -28.88 -13.98
C GLN A 4 9.72 -30.08 -14.07
N GLU A 5 9.61 -30.85 -12.99
CA GLU A 5 8.62 -31.93 -12.88
C GLU A 5 7.22 -31.31 -12.83
N THR A 6 6.37 -31.66 -13.80
CA THR A 6 5.04 -31.01 -14.00
C THR A 6 3.94 -32.06 -13.86
N PHE A 7 3.31 -32.12 -12.69
CA PHE A 7 2.29 -33.12 -12.36
C PHE A 7 0.86 -32.60 -12.57
N THR A 8 -0.07 -33.50 -12.89
CA THR A 8 -1.51 -33.20 -12.78
C THR A 8 -1.91 -33.03 -11.30
N ARG A 9 -3.07 -32.41 -11.03
CA ARG A 9 -3.59 -32.21 -9.66
C ARG A 9 -3.76 -33.53 -8.88
N GLU A 10 -4.01 -34.64 -9.57
CA GLU A 10 -4.08 -35.96 -8.97
C GLU A 10 -2.69 -36.59 -8.79
N GLY A 11 -1.80 -36.47 -9.79
CA GLY A 11 -0.40 -36.92 -9.69
C GLY A 11 0.33 -36.25 -8.51
N LEU A 12 0.15 -34.95 -8.33
CA LEU A 12 0.72 -34.20 -7.20
C LEU A 12 0.19 -34.70 -5.84
N ARG A 13 -1.10 -35.04 -5.74
CA ARG A 13 -1.67 -35.64 -4.52
C ARG A 13 -1.10 -37.03 -4.23
N LYS A 14 -0.84 -37.84 -5.26
CA LYS A 14 -0.17 -39.15 -5.12
C LYS A 14 1.29 -38.95 -4.69
N LEU A 15 2.01 -37.99 -5.29
CA LEU A 15 3.40 -37.66 -4.96
C LEU A 15 3.57 -37.25 -3.49
N ILE A 16 2.70 -36.37 -2.97
CA ILE A 16 2.73 -35.91 -1.57
C ILE A 16 2.52 -37.09 -0.61
N LYS A 17 1.53 -37.96 -0.87
CA LYS A 17 1.28 -39.16 -0.06
C LYS A 17 2.46 -40.14 -0.07
N ALA A 18 3.11 -40.33 -1.22
CA ALA A 18 4.28 -41.19 -1.32
C ALA A 18 5.49 -40.63 -0.55
N TYR A 19 5.70 -39.30 -0.57
CA TYR A 19 6.69 -38.62 0.28
C TYR A 19 6.41 -38.79 1.77
N GLU A 20 5.16 -38.57 2.19
CA GLU A 20 4.70 -38.73 3.59
C GLU A 20 4.90 -40.17 4.09
N ALA A 21 4.55 -41.16 3.27
CA ALA A 21 4.74 -42.59 3.54
C ALA A 21 6.19 -43.09 3.34
N LYS A 22 7.13 -42.22 2.95
CA LYS A 22 8.53 -42.56 2.58
C LYS A 22 8.65 -43.68 1.52
N GLN A 23 7.69 -43.76 0.62
CA GLN A 23 7.62 -44.75 -0.44
C GLN A 23 8.48 -44.35 -1.66
N SER A 24 8.78 -45.34 -2.52
CA SER A 24 9.50 -45.08 -3.77
C SER A 24 8.70 -44.16 -4.70
N LEU A 25 9.34 -43.11 -5.19
CA LEU A 25 8.72 -42.13 -6.09
C LEU A 25 8.88 -42.51 -7.58
N THR A 26 9.58 -43.61 -7.88
CA THR A 26 10.02 -43.95 -9.25
C THR A 26 8.84 -44.23 -10.19
N GLU A 27 7.85 -45.01 -9.75
CA GLU A 27 6.63 -45.29 -10.53
C GLU A 27 5.80 -44.03 -10.79
N LEU A 28 5.83 -43.10 -9.83
CA LEU A 28 5.08 -41.85 -9.83
C LEU A 28 5.73 -40.81 -10.76
N ARG A 29 7.06 -40.80 -10.82
CA ARG A 29 7.83 -39.98 -11.77
C ARG A 29 7.87 -40.60 -13.17
N ALA A 30 7.82 -41.92 -13.33
CA ALA A 30 7.73 -42.57 -14.64
C ALA A 30 6.51 -42.09 -15.47
N GLN A 31 5.44 -41.65 -14.81
CA GLN A 31 4.26 -41.03 -15.43
C GLN A 31 4.54 -39.64 -16.05
N LEU A 32 5.70 -39.02 -15.79
CA LEU A 32 6.16 -37.79 -16.45
C LEU A 32 6.82 -38.04 -17.81
N GLY A 33 7.09 -39.31 -18.17
CA GLY A 33 7.68 -39.71 -19.45
C GLY A 33 9.04 -40.41 -19.33
N GLU A 34 9.58 -40.78 -20.50
CA GLU A 34 10.74 -41.67 -20.67
C GLU A 34 12.08 -41.11 -20.13
N LYS A 35 12.16 -39.80 -19.87
CA LYS A 35 13.41 -39.15 -19.41
C LYS A 35 13.57 -39.27 -17.90
N HIS A 36 14.02 -40.44 -17.44
CA HIS A 36 14.22 -40.77 -16.03
C HIS A 36 15.42 -40.06 -15.36
N THR A 37 15.54 -38.73 -15.48
CA THR A 37 16.65 -37.94 -14.93
C THR A 37 16.72 -37.94 -13.40
N TRP A 38 15.64 -38.33 -12.72
CA TRP A 38 15.58 -38.55 -11.28
C TRP A 38 16.28 -39.84 -10.81
N ASN A 39 16.59 -40.78 -11.72
CA ASN A 39 17.32 -42.00 -11.37
C ASN A 39 18.84 -41.77 -11.20
N SER A 40 19.37 -40.61 -11.60
CA SER A 40 20.80 -40.29 -11.55
C SER A 40 21.09 -39.04 -10.69
N VAL A 41 21.34 -39.26 -9.40
CA VAL A 41 21.86 -38.22 -8.50
C VAL A 41 23.32 -37.94 -8.87
N SER A 42 23.52 -36.95 -9.74
CA SER A 42 24.84 -36.40 -10.05
C SER A 42 25.07 -35.12 -9.24
N TYR A 43 26.11 -35.09 -8.41
CA TYR A 43 26.54 -33.85 -7.79
C TYR A 43 27.01 -32.89 -8.87
N ARG A 44 26.35 -31.73 -8.98
CA ARG A 44 26.80 -30.62 -9.80
C ARG A 44 27.31 -29.55 -8.86
N HIS A 45 28.54 -29.09 -9.08
CA HIS A 45 29.04 -27.90 -8.42
C HIS A 45 28.05 -26.74 -8.63
N PRO A 46 27.86 -25.85 -7.63
CA PRO A 46 27.09 -24.63 -7.82
C PRO A 46 27.55 -23.89 -9.07
N ALA A 47 26.62 -23.30 -9.83
CA ALA A 47 26.98 -22.43 -10.94
C ALA A 47 27.92 -21.33 -10.43
N PRO A 48 29.01 -20.99 -11.18
CA PRO A 48 29.96 -19.97 -10.74
C PRO A 48 29.24 -18.69 -10.33
N ARG A 49 29.61 -18.12 -9.17
CA ARG A 49 29.06 -16.84 -8.74
C ARG A 49 29.44 -15.78 -9.77
N VAL A 50 28.45 -15.12 -10.34
CA VAL A 50 28.67 -14.03 -11.28
C VAL A 50 29.05 -12.78 -10.49
N ASP A 51 30.32 -12.38 -10.56
CA ASP A 51 30.77 -11.08 -10.09
C ASP A 51 30.21 -9.98 -11.00
N TRP A 52 28.99 -9.54 -10.68
CA TRP A 52 28.29 -8.41 -11.28
C TRP A 52 29.11 -7.10 -11.22
N THR A 53 30.07 -7.02 -10.29
CA THR A 53 31.06 -5.94 -10.15
C THR A 53 32.09 -5.89 -11.28
N LYS A 54 32.33 -6.97 -12.04
CA LYS A 54 33.19 -6.92 -13.24
C LYS A 54 32.52 -6.19 -14.41
N ALA A 55 31.23 -6.43 -14.65
CA ALA A 55 30.49 -5.77 -15.73
C ALA A 55 30.46 -4.24 -15.58
N ILE A 56 30.48 -3.73 -14.34
CA ILE A 56 30.47 -2.28 -14.05
C ILE A 56 31.82 -1.61 -14.40
N LYS A 57 32.90 -2.36 -14.64
CA LYS A 57 34.22 -1.80 -14.97
C LYS A 57 34.50 -1.61 -16.46
N GLU A 58 33.63 -2.06 -17.38
CA GLU A 58 33.92 -2.06 -18.82
C GLU A 58 33.11 -1.02 -19.64
N GLU A 59 32.09 -0.34 -19.07
CA GLU A 59 31.23 0.61 -19.82
C GLU A 59 31.37 2.11 -19.43
N HIS A 60 32.31 2.49 -18.57
CA HIS A 60 32.51 3.89 -18.16
C HIS A 60 33.92 4.44 -18.44
N SER A 61 34.24 4.59 -19.73
CA SER A 61 35.37 5.38 -20.23
C SER A 61 35.08 6.89 -20.13
N ILE A 62 34.91 7.41 -18.92
CA ILE A 62 34.84 8.86 -18.67
C ILE A 62 36.22 9.46 -18.94
N ALA A 63 36.31 10.31 -19.97
CA ALA A 63 37.54 11.02 -20.32
C ALA A 63 37.84 12.16 -19.33
N ALA A 64 38.32 11.82 -18.14
CA ALA A 64 38.78 12.77 -17.14
C ALA A 64 40.09 13.42 -17.58
N ILE A 65 40.06 14.74 -17.79
CA ILE A 65 41.26 15.57 -17.98
C ILE A 65 41.65 16.11 -16.61
N GLU A 66 42.61 15.47 -15.95
CA GLU A 66 43.25 15.98 -14.74
C GLU A 66 44.77 16.01 -14.93
N GLN A 67 45.40 17.12 -14.52
CA GLN A 67 46.85 17.28 -14.56
C GLN A 67 47.46 16.76 -13.24
N PRO A 68 48.66 16.17 -13.26
CA PRO A 68 49.28 15.62 -12.06
C PRO A 68 49.72 16.75 -11.11
N ILE A 69 49.20 16.73 -9.88
CA ILE A 69 49.83 17.39 -8.74
C ILE A 69 50.84 16.40 -8.17
N SER A 70 52.13 16.66 -8.35
CA SER A 70 53.22 15.88 -7.75
C SER A 70 53.35 16.19 -6.27
N HIS A 71 53.43 15.15 -5.44
CA HIS A 71 54.01 15.24 -4.11
C HIS A 71 54.83 13.99 -3.83
N ASP A 72 56.16 14.15 -3.86
CA ASP A 72 57.10 13.11 -3.47
C ASP A 72 57.08 12.92 -1.95
N TYR A 73 57.07 11.66 -1.53
CA TYR A 73 57.71 11.20 -0.30
C TYR A 73 58.22 9.77 -0.53
N ASP A 74 59.53 9.62 -0.56
CA ASP A 74 60.21 8.32 -0.60
C ASP A 74 60.11 7.58 0.76
N GLN A 75 60.15 6.24 0.69
CA GLN A 75 61.00 5.27 1.43
C GLN A 75 61.23 5.53 2.95
N ASP A 76 61.10 4.56 3.87
CA ASP A 76 61.78 3.24 3.93
C ASP A 76 61.04 2.24 4.89
N ASP A 77 61.43 0.94 4.83
CA ASP A 77 61.42 -0.14 5.86
C ASP A 77 60.09 -0.56 6.59
N ASP A 78 59.81 -1.82 7.00
CA ASP A 78 60.65 -3.04 7.10
C ASP A 78 59.85 -4.39 7.16
N GLU A 79 60.57 -5.53 7.09
CA GLU A 79 60.30 -6.97 7.38
C GLU A 79 58.88 -7.61 7.63
N GLY A 80 58.67 -8.87 7.16
CA GLY A 80 57.79 -9.87 7.81
C GLY A 80 57.09 -10.93 6.92
N ASP A 81 57.51 -12.22 6.97
CA ASP A 81 57.07 -13.35 6.09
C ASP A 81 56.18 -14.41 6.87
N PRO A 82 55.83 -15.65 6.39
CA PRO A 82 54.49 -15.91 5.82
C PRO A 82 53.76 -17.20 6.34
N GLU A 83 53.23 -18.02 5.41
CA GLU A 83 52.50 -19.31 5.52
C GLU A 83 50.98 -19.28 5.83
N GLY A 84 50.14 -20.16 5.26
CA GLY A 84 50.39 -21.24 4.29
C GLY A 84 49.08 -21.80 3.68
N GLY A 85 49.18 -22.72 2.70
CA GLY A 85 48.03 -23.26 1.96
C GLY A 85 48.15 -24.75 1.60
N ILE A 86 47.06 -25.37 1.11
CA ILE A 86 46.99 -26.79 0.74
C ILE A 86 46.19 -26.99 -0.56
N VAL A 87 46.67 -27.90 -1.43
CA VAL A 87 46.04 -28.33 -2.70
C VAL A 87 46.12 -29.85 -2.79
N ILE A 88 45.07 -30.53 -3.29
CA ILE A 88 45.11 -31.95 -3.74
C ILE A 88 44.25 -32.10 -5.01
N GLU A 89 44.71 -32.93 -5.94
CA GLU A 89 44.14 -33.15 -7.29
C GLU A 89 43.15 -34.35 -7.36
N ALA A 90 42.68 -34.68 -8.57
CA ALA A 90 41.62 -35.66 -8.86
C ALA A 90 42.10 -36.89 -9.65
N VAL A 91 41.35 -38.00 -9.61
CA VAL A 91 41.55 -39.21 -10.44
C VAL A 91 40.20 -39.84 -10.86
N GLU A 92 40.14 -40.28 -12.11
CA GLU A 92 39.17 -41.21 -12.75
C GLU A 92 40.00 -42.21 -13.62
N PRO A 93 39.48 -43.25 -14.35
CA PRO A 93 38.08 -43.60 -14.69
C PRO A 93 37.72 -45.10 -14.51
N GLY A 94 36.59 -45.58 -15.05
CA GLY A 94 36.28 -47.02 -15.21
C GLY A 94 34.99 -47.35 -16.01
N THR A 95 35.02 -48.33 -16.93
CA THR A 95 33.99 -48.51 -18.00
C THR A 95 33.29 -49.89 -18.04
N ASN A 96 32.15 -49.93 -18.77
CA ASN A 96 31.55 -51.04 -19.57
C ASN A 96 30.63 -52.12 -18.95
N GLY A 97 29.69 -52.60 -19.80
CA GLY A 97 28.86 -53.81 -19.67
C GLY A 97 27.39 -53.57 -19.25
N ASN A 98 26.31 -53.62 -20.06
CA ASN A 98 25.90 -54.26 -21.34
C ASN A 98 25.03 -55.54 -21.18
N ARG A 99 23.93 -55.63 -21.97
CA ARG A 99 23.00 -56.77 -22.19
C ARG A 99 22.03 -57.19 -21.04
N SER A 100 20.90 -57.89 -21.28
CA SER A 100 19.81 -57.81 -22.31
C SER A 100 18.75 -58.94 -22.15
N VAL A 101 17.59 -58.80 -22.84
CA VAL A 101 16.60 -59.83 -23.29
C VAL A 101 15.50 -60.33 -22.32
N ALA A 102 14.25 -60.32 -22.83
CA ALA A 102 13.10 -61.23 -22.59
C ALA A 102 12.41 -61.35 -21.21
N ALA A 103 11.17 -61.87 -21.11
CA ALA A 103 9.99 -61.88 -22.02
C ALA A 103 8.80 -62.56 -21.30
N SER A 104 7.55 -62.32 -21.78
CA SER A 104 6.29 -63.01 -21.42
C SER A 104 5.83 -62.95 -19.94
N GLY A 105 4.55 -63.06 -19.61
CA GLY A 105 3.33 -63.07 -20.45
C GLY A 105 2.17 -63.81 -19.77
N ASP A 106 0.92 -63.35 -19.97
CA ASP A 106 -0.35 -63.99 -19.57
C ASP A 106 -0.56 -64.27 -18.05
N SER A 107 -1.77 -64.58 -17.55
CA SER A 107 -3.15 -64.23 -17.96
C SER A 107 -4.13 -64.45 -16.80
N GLY A 108 -5.33 -63.86 -16.86
CA GLY A 108 -6.46 -64.10 -15.92
C GLY A 108 -6.31 -63.45 -14.52
N GLY A 109 -7.37 -63.10 -13.78
CA GLY A 109 -8.79 -63.00 -14.14
C GLY A 109 -9.70 -64.03 -13.47
N LEU A 110 -10.44 -63.62 -12.41
CA LEU A 110 -11.80 -64.06 -12.01
C LEU A 110 -12.24 -63.32 -10.72
N SER A 111 -13.50 -63.48 -10.30
CA SER A 111 -14.11 -62.75 -9.16
C SER A 111 -15.04 -63.62 -8.31
N SER A 112 -15.23 -63.27 -7.02
CA SER A 112 -16.49 -63.47 -6.27
C SER A 112 -16.48 -62.89 -4.84
N GLY A 113 -17.65 -62.35 -4.43
CA GLY A 113 -18.37 -62.78 -3.20
C GLY A 113 -17.94 -62.33 -1.79
N GLU A 114 -18.71 -61.37 -1.23
CA GLU A 114 -19.24 -61.34 0.16
C GLU A 114 -18.23 -61.30 1.37
N THR A 115 -18.55 -60.94 2.62
CA THR A 115 -19.85 -60.69 3.32
C THR A 115 -19.72 -59.56 4.39
N MET A 116 -20.85 -59.05 4.88
CA MET A 116 -21.02 -58.16 6.07
C MET A 116 -21.36 -59.00 7.34
N PRO A 117 -21.19 -58.55 8.62
CA PRO A 117 -22.10 -57.55 9.24
C PRO A 117 -21.67 -56.73 10.51
N ALA A 118 -22.36 -55.58 10.70
CA ALA A 118 -22.77 -54.94 11.98
C ALA A 118 -21.69 -54.44 12.99
N SER A 119 -21.94 -53.56 13.98
CA SER A 119 -23.22 -53.09 14.59
C SER A 119 -23.13 -51.65 15.18
N VAL A 120 -24.26 -50.88 15.11
CA VAL A 120 -25.03 -50.21 16.22
C VAL A 120 -24.29 -49.28 17.22
N SER A 121 -24.77 -48.10 17.70
CA SER A 121 -25.84 -47.09 17.43
C SER A 121 -25.53 -45.85 18.33
N ALA A 122 -26.24 -44.71 18.52
CA ALA A 122 -27.57 -44.13 18.20
C ALA A 122 -27.37 -42.57 17.99
N GLN A 123 -28.28 -41.62 17.72
CA GLN A 123 -29.75 -41.40 17.81
C GLN A 123 -30.29 -41.07 19.24
N THR A 124 -31.24 -40.14 19.49
CA THR A 124 -32.19 -39.44 18.56
C THR A 124 -32.70 -38.04 19.05
N LYS A 125 -33.43 -37.35 18.13
CA LYS A 125 -34.33 -36.14 18.17
C LYS A 125 -35.21 -35.92 19.43
N GLY A 126 -35.86 -34.76 19.67
CA GLY A 126 -35.94 -33.47 18.94
C GLY A 126 -37.17 -32.60 19.32
N GLU A 127 -37.62 -31.70 18.40
CA GLU A 127 -38.91 -30.93 18.37
C GLU A 127 -39.05 -29.57 19.13
N ASN A 128 -40.13 -28.84 18.79
CA ASN A 128 -40.51 -27.41 19.01
C ASN A 128 -42.09 -27.37 19.05
N PRO A 129 -42.88 -26.31 19.40
CA PRO A 129 -42.64 -24.85 19.29
C PRO A 129 -43.36 -23.93 20.36
N THR A 130 -43.71 -22.68 19.98
CA THR A 130 -44.86 -21.80 20.39
C THR A 130 -44.81 -20.77 21.56
N THR A 131 -44.71 -19.48 21.16
CA THR A 131 -45.55 -18.28 21.52
C THR A 131 -45.70 -17.65 22.93
N ILE A 132 -45.47 -16.32 22.94
CA ILE A 132 -46.20 -15.20 23.63
C ILE A 132 -46.13 -15.08 25.18
N SER A 133 -45.60 -13.94 25.66
CA SER A 133 -46.28 -13.01 26.60
C SER A 133 -45.45 -11.74 26.88
N THR A 134 -46.12 -10.58 27.02
CA THR A 134 -45.60 -9.37 27.69
C THR A 134 -46.32 -9.18 29.03
N PRO A 135 -45.74 -8.45 30.00
CA PRO A 135 -46.28 -7.11 30.26
C PRO A 135 -45.22 -6.05 30.64
N SER A 136 -45.66 -4.80 30.78
CA SER A 136 -44.85 -3.59 31.03
C SER A 136 -44.85 -3.15 32.51
N LEU A 137 -43.86 -2.34 32.96
CA LEU A 137 -44.07 -0.95 33.46
C LEU A 137 -42.86 -0.32 34.22
N THR A 138 -42.80 1.02 34.16
CA THR A 138 -42.26 2.01 35.14
C THR A 138 -40.78 2.10 35.55
N ASN A 139 -40.19 3.29 35.27
CA ASN A 139 -39.35 4.17 36.13
C ASN A 139 -38.07 3.65 36.84
N THR A 140 -37.01 4.44 37.06
CA THR A 140 -36.82 5.91 36.98
C THR A 140 -35.37 6.28 36.61
N GLN A 141 -35.14 7.45 36.01
CA GLN A 141 -33.80 8.09 35.92
C GLN A 141 -33.75 9.41 36.73
N PRO A 142 -32.65 9.73 37.42
CA PRO A 142 -32.40 11.05 37.99
C PRO A 142 -31.76 11.99 36.94
N GLY A 143 -32.17 13.27 36.94
CA GLY A 143 -31.89 14.20 35.85
C GLY A 143 -30.52 14.91 35.86
N ALA A 144 -30.21 15.56 34.73
CA ALA A 144 -29.17 16.57 34.59
C ALA A 144 -29.79 17.99 34.61
N PRO A 145 -29.08 19.03 35.07
CA PRO A 145 -29.63 20.38 35.22
C PRO A 145 -29.68 21.16 33.90
N ALA A 146 -30.69 22.01 33.76
CA ALA A 146 -30.82 22.97 32.66
C ALA A 146 -30.23 24.35 33.02
N LEU A 147 -29.83 25.11 31.99
CA LEU A 147 -29.47 26.53 32.09
C LEU A 147 -30.53 27.38 31.37
N PRO A 148 -30.77 28.65 31.80
CA PRO A 148 -31.96 29.40 31.43
C PRO A 148 -31.84 30.14 30.09
N SER A 149 -32.98 30.27 29.40
CA SER A 149 -33.16 31.19 28.27
C SER A 149 -33.17 32.65 28.71
N GLY A 150 -32.67 33.55 27.86
CA GLY A 150 -32.83 35.00 28.01
C GLY A 150 -32.84 35.69 26.66
N ASP A 151 -33.93 36.41 26.35
CA ASP A 151 -34.02 37.27 25.17
C ASP A 151 -33.14 38.51 25.35
N THR A 152 -32.41 38.90 24.30
CA THR A 152 -31.91 40.27 24.10
C THR A 152 -31.76 40.52 22.61
N THR A 153 -32.21 41.70 22.14
CA THR A 153 -32.38 41.99 20.71
C THR A 153 -31.30 42.92 20.13
N ALA A 154 -31.09 42.76 18.81
CA ALA A 154 -30.30 43.62 17.91
C ALA A 154 -28.76 43.63 18.07
N PRO A 155 -27.99 44.06 17.04
CA PRO A 155 -28.39 44.37 15.66
C PRO A 155 -27.85 43.38 14.61
N THR A 156 -28.43 43.39 13.41
CA THR A 156 -27.91 42.68 12.23
C THR A 156 -26.64 43.37 11.71
N PRO A 157 -25.53 42.65 11.45
CA PRO A 157 -24.43 43.15 10.62
C PRO A 157 -24.78 43.00 9.12
N ASP A 158 -24.40 43.99 8.31
CA ASP A 158 -24.79 44.07 6.90
C ASP A 158 -24.26 42.92 6.01
N THR A 159 -25.04 42.60 4.98
CA THR A 159 -24.67 41.75 3.85
C THR A 159 -23.62 42.43 2.97
N SER A 160 -22.40 42.55 3.49
CA SER A 160 -21.22 42.88 2.69
C SER A 160 -20.88 41.69 1.79
N SER A 161 -21.23 41.82 0.51
CA SER A 161 -20.80 40.89 -0.53
C SER A 161 -19.28 40.94 -0.66
N ARG A 162 -18.60 39.95 -0.07
CA ARG A 162 -17.21 39.66 -0.44
C ARG A 162 -17.21 39.21 -1.90
N ALA A 163 -16.97 40.15 -2.81
CA ALA A 163 -16.59 39.86 -4.17
C ALA A 163 -15.30 39.02 -4.10
N GLY A 164 -15.44 37.71 -4.30
CA GLY A 164 -14.31 36.80 -4.37
C GLY A 164 -13.42 37.25 -5.52
N VAL A 165 -12.15 37.50 -5.24
CA VAL A 165 -11.16 37.63 -6.31
C VAL A 165 -11.03 36.24 -6.93
N ASP A 166 -11.19 36.14 -8.25
CA ASP A 166 -11.06 34.86 -8.99
C ASP A 166 -9.59 34.40 -9.03
N ILE A 167 -9.12 33.90 -7.89
CA ILE A 167 -7.75 33.40 -7.70
C ILE A 167 -7.72 31.95 -8.17
N GLY A 168 -6.91 31.66 -9.21
CA GLY A 168 -6.64 30.30 -9.65
C GLY A 168 -5.82 29.49 -8.64
N ILE A 169 -5.95 28.17 -8.66
CA ILE A 169 -5.43 27.26 -7.62
C ILE A 169 -3.91 27.40 -7.40
N ALA A 170 -3.13 27.67 -8.45
CA ALA A 170 -1.69 27.89 -8.34
C ALA A 170 -1.34 29.13 -7.48
N ALA A 171 -2.04 30.25 -7.70
CA ALA A 171 -1.85 31.47 -6.93
C ALA A 171 -2.41 31.34 -5.50
N LEU A 172 -3.48 30.57 -5.29
CA LEU A 172 -3.99 30.28 -3.95
C LEU A 172 -3.01 29.39 -3.15
N ILE A 173 -2.36 28.42 -3.82
CA ILE A 173 -1.27 27.63 -3.23
C ILE A 173 -0.11 28.54 -2.84
N GLU A 174 0.37 29.42 -3.73
CA GLU A 174 1.47 30.35 -3.41
C GLU A 174 1.13 31.29 -2.24
N ALA A 175 -0.13 31.74 -2.14
CA ALA A 175 -0.59 32.63 -1.07
C ALA A 175 -0.82 31.92 0.29
N ARG A 176 -1.15 30.62 0.31
CA ARG A 176 -1.48 29.86 1.53
C ARG A 176 -0.40 28.89 2.00
N ALA A 177 0.48 28.41 1.10
CA ALA A 177 1.56 27.50 1.45
C ALA A 177 2.58 28.23 2.33
N GLN A 178 2.73 27.80 3.58
CA GLN A 178 3.79 28.35 4.42
C GLN A 178 5.13 27.81 3.94
N LYS A 179 6.10 28.72 3.72
CA LYS A 179 7.51 28.32 3.50
C LYS A 179 7.90 27.37 4.62
N ALA A 180 8.46 26.22 4.23
CA ALA A 180 8.56 25.03 5.08
C ALA A 180 8.92 25.37 6.52
N ARG A 181 7.95 25.24 7.44
CA ARG A 181 8.10 25.62 8.85
C ARG A 181 9.36 24.98 9.42
N GLU A 182 10.39 25.81 9.62
CA GLU A 182 11.59 25.39 10.30
C GLU A 182 11.25 24.97 11.73
N ASN A 183 11.85 23.87 12.18
CA ASN A 183 11.77 23.45 13.58
C ASN A 183 12.24 24.62 14.48
N SER A 184 11.47 24.99 15.51
CA SER A 184 11.89 26.04 16.46
C SER A 184 13.18 25.66 17.18
N ALA A 185 13.80 26.62 17.90
CA ALA A 185 14.93 26.33 18.77
C ALA A 185 14.57 25.24 19.79
N ASP A 186 13.43 25.40 20.47
CA ASP A 186 12.86 24.46 21.43
C ASP A 186 12.55 23.08 20.82
N GLU A 187 12.10 23.02 19.56
CA GLU A 187 11.89 21.74 18.84
C GLU A 187 13.21 21.01 18.53
N ARG A 188 14.30 21.75 18.28
CA ARG A 188 15.66 21.19 18.08
C ARG A 188 16.27 20.75 19.42
N GLU A 189 16.16 21.56 20.47
CA GLU A 189 16.60 21.22 21.82
C GLU A 189 15.85 20.01 22.38
N TRP A 190 14.53 19.93 22.17
CA TRP A 190 13.74 18.76 22.55
C TRP A 190 14.16 17.49 21.82
N LEU A 191 14.48 17.57 20.53
CA LEU A 191 14.97 16.43 19.73
C LEU A 191 16.30 15.89 20.31
N ASP A 192 17.27 16.77 20.54
CA ASP A 192 18.60 16.38 21.03
C ASP A 192 18.56 15.88 22.48
N SER A 193 17.79 16.55 23.35
CA SER A 193 17.52 16.11 24.72
C SER A 193 16.89 14.71 24.74
N THR A 194 15.87 14.48 23.90
CA THR A 194 15.21 13.16 23.77
C THR A 194 16.17 12.09 23.25
N ALA A 195 17.02 12.44 22.27
CA ALA A 195 18.01 11.53 21.70
C ALA A 195 19.06 11.09 22.73
N GLN A 196 19.65 12.03 23.48
CA GLN A 196 20.60 11.69 24.55
C GLN A 196 19.91 10.94 25.69
N LYS A 197 18.67 11.29 26.06
CA LYS A 197 17.91 10.57 27.09
C LYS A 197 17.65 9.10 26.71
N LEU A 198 17.27 8.83 25.46
CA LEU A 198 17.07 7.44 24.98
C LEU A 198 18.39 6.67 24.94
N ARG A 199 19.47 7.28 24.42
CA ARG A 199 20.81 6.70 24.42
C ARG A 199 21.27 6.33 25.83
N SER A 200 21.14 7.24 26.80
CA SER A 200 21.49 7.00 28.20
C SER A 200 20.66 5.90 28.85
N ALA A 201 19.36 5.82 28.53
CA ALA A 201 18.48 4.76 29.03
C ALA A 201 18.87 3.37 28.47
N LEU A 202 19.16 3.28 27.17
CA LEU A 202 19.63 2.04 26.53
C LEU A 202 20.98 1.58 27.12
N LEU A 203 21.92 2.51 27.31
CA LEU A 203 23.20 2.22 27.96
C LEU A 203 23.02 1.73 29.41
N GLY A 204 22.04 2.27 30.15
CA GLY A 204 21.65 1.80 31.49
C GLY A 204 21.08 0.38 31.53
N TYR A 205 20.66 -0.16 30.38
CA TYR A 205 20.26 -1.57 30.21
C TYR A 205 21.37 -2.42 29.55
N ASN A 206 22.62 -1.95 29.55
CA ASN A 206 23.78 -2.53 28.85
C ASN A 206 23.66 -2.65 27.32
N LEU A 207 22.70 -1.95 26.69
CA LEU A 207 22.53 -1.93 25.24
C LEU A 207 23.41 -0.82 24.63
N GLN A 208 24.39 -1.20 23.81
CA GLN A 208 25.41 -0.27 23.31
C GLN A 208 24.88 0.60 22.14
N ALA A 209 24.21 1.68 22.49
CA ALA A 209 23.54 2.59 21.56
C ALA A 209 24.45 3.75 21.10
N LYS A 210 24.95 3.67 19.85
CA LYS A 210 25.60 4.78 19.14
C LYS A 210 24.59 5.45 18.21
N ILE A 211 24.25 6.71 18.47
CA ILE A 211 23.43 7.53 17.55
C ILE A 211 24.25 7.79 16.26
N VAL A 212 23.59 7.68 15.11
CA VAL A 212 24.14 8.05 13.79
C VAL A 212 23.39 9.20 13.14
N GLY A 213 22.15 9.47 13.55
CA GLY A 213 21.39 10.65 13.12
C GLY A 213 20.10 10.84 13.92
N THR A 214 19.57 12.06 13.88
CA THR A 214 18.29 12.44 14.49
C THR A 214 17.44 13.21 13.47
N ARG A 215 16.12 13.05 13.54
CA ARG A 215 15.16 13.80 12.71
C ARG A 215 13.89 14.08 13.51
N LEU A 216 13.35 15.29 13.42
CA LEU A 216 11.98 15.59 13.86
C LEU A 216 11.00 15.33 12.71
N THR A 217 9.87 14.72 13.01
CA THR A 217 8.76 14.46 12.09
C THR A 217 7.47 15.08 12.63
N PRO A 218 6.35 15.02 11.88
CA PRO A 218 5.06 15.44 12.40
C PRO A 218 4.59 14.65 13.64
N ASN A 219 5.12 13.42 13.82
CA ASN A 219 4.65 12.43 14.78
C ASN A 219 5.68 12.05 15.86
N ALA A 220 6.98 12.20 15.61
CA ALA A 220 8.04 11.74 16.52
C ALA A 220 9.38 12.49 16.39
N ALA A 221 10.24 12.29 17.38
CA ALA A 221 11.69 12.27 17.16
C ALA A 221 12.08 10.88 16.64
N LEU A 222 12.58 10.79 15.40
CA LEU A 222 13.27 9.60 14.92
C LEU A 222 14.75 9.69 15.32
N ILE A 223 15.21 8.69 16.06
CA ILE A 223 16.59 8.55 16.50
C ILE A 223 17.15 7.31 15.82
N ARG A 224 18.16 7.48 14.98
CA ARG A 224 18.82 6.39 14.26
C ARG A 224 20.04 5.94 15.05
N PHE A 225 20.11 4.64 15.34
CA PHE A 225 21.24 4.00 16.00
C PHE A 225 21.98 3.08 15.04
N MET A 226 23.31 3.00 15.19
CA MET A 226 24.13 2.00 14.53
C MET A 226 23.74 0.59 15.02
N GLY A 227 23.38 -0.30 14.10
CA GLY A 227 23.09 -1.70 14.42
C GLY A 227 24.35 -2.46 14.84
N SER A 228 24.22 -3.41 15.76
CA SER A 228 25.30 -4.32 16.15
C SER A 228 24.76 -5.59 16.81
N ASP A 229 25.60 -6.60 17.01
CA ASP A 229 25.23 -7.82 17.75
C ASP A 229 24.83 -7.55 19.21
N ARG A 230 25.10 -6.34 19.73
CA ARG A 230 24.76 -5.86 21.09
C ARG A 230 23.57 -4.89 21.12
N LEU A 231 22.95 -4.62 19.98
CA LEU A 231 21.75 -3.79 19.87
C LEU A 231 20.91 -4.25 18.66
N ARG A 232 19.91 -5.08 18.91
CA ARG A 232 18.94 -5.55 17.91
C ARG A 232 17.56 -4.95 18.22
N VAL A 233 16.65 -4.96 17.23
CA VAL A 233 15.28 -4.45 17.37
C VAL A 233 14.57 -5.05 18.60
N GLN A 234 14.66 -6.38 18.75
CA GLN A 234 14.06 -7.14 19.86
C GLN A 234 14.56 -6.71 21.24
N ASP A 235 15.82 -6.26 21.35
CA ASP A 235 16.40 -5.81 22.62
C ASP A 235 15.80 -4.47 23.07
N ILE A 236 15.41 -3.61 22.12
CA ILE A 236 14.73 -2.34 22.39
C ILE A 236 13.23 -2.57 22.63
N GLU A 237 12.57 -3.43 21.84
CA GLU A 237 11.18 -3.86 22.05
C GLU A 237 10.98 -4.40 23.47
N ALA A 238 11.87 -5.29 23.94
CA ALA A 238 11.85 -5.85 25.29
C ALA A 238 12.06 -4.82 26.42
N LYS A 239 12.41 -3.56 26.10
CA LYS A 239 12.56 -2.46 27.06
C LYS A 239 11.50 -1.35 26.89
N GLN A 240 10.62 -1.42 25.88
CA GLN A 240 9.64 -0.36 25.58
C GLN A 240 8.82 0.07 26.80
N SER A 241 8.33 -0.88 27.61
CA SER A 241 7.57 -0.58 28.83
C SER A 241 8.40 0.14 29.90
N SER A 242 9.67 -0.26 30.08
CA SER A 242 10.58 0.37 31.06
C SER A 242 11.09 1.74 30.59
N LEU A 243 11.32 1.91 29.29
CA LEU A 243 11.62 3.21 28.68
C LEU A 243 10.47 4.20 28.90
N LEU A 244 9.23 3.74 28.79
CA LEU A 244 8.05 4.54 29.11
C LEU A 244 7.96 4.87 30.62
N THR A 245 7.99 3.86 31.50
CA THR A 245 7.72 4.08 32.94
C THR A 245 8.87 4.70 33.73
N THR A 246 10.13 4.37 33.40
CA THR A 246 11.32 4.88 34.10
C THR A 246 11.87 6.16 33.47
N HIS A 247 11.80 6.31 32.14
CA HIS A 247 12.41 7.44 31.43
C HIS A 247 11.39 8.39 30.77
N GLY A 248 10.10 8.07 30.77
CA GLY A 248 9.07 8.87 30.09
C GLY A 248 9.13 8.79 28.56
N LEU A 249 9.87 7.83 28.00
CA LEU A 249 10.13 7.70 26.57
C LEU A 249 9.11 6.77 25.91
N ARG A 250 8.01 7.36 25.42
CA ARG A 250 6.99 6.63 24.66
C ARG A 250 7.49 6.32 23.25
N LEU A 251 8.00 5.11 23.04
CA LEU A 251 8.32 4.65 21.69
C LEU A 251 7.03 4.35 20.91
N ILE A 252 6.93 4.84 19.67
CA ILE A 252 5.81 4.62 18.74
C ILE A 252 6.18 3.70 17.57
N SER A 253 7.47 3.58 17.26
CA SER A 253 8.00 2.72 16.22
C SER A 253 9.43 2.29 16.56
N ILE A 254 9.77 1.06 16.19
CA ILE A 254 11.13 0.55 16.14
C ILE A 254 11.23 -0.16 14.79
N SER A 255 12.23 0.16 13.98
CA SER A 255 12.32 -0.35 12.61
C SER A 255 13.77 -0.60 12.19
N PRO A 256 14.09 -1.78 11.65
CA PRO A 256 15.42 -2.06 11.12
C PRO A 256 15.61 -1.37 9.77
N LEU A 257 16.82 -0.90 9.52
CA LEU A 257 17.34 -0.50 8.20
C LEU A 257 18.70 -1.20 7.97
N PRO A 258 19.24 -1.22 6.74
CA PRO A 258 20.57 -1.78 6.48
C PRO A 258 21.64 -1.10 7.35
N GLY A 259 22.16 -1.81 8.35
CA GLY A 259 23.16 -1.30 9.30
C GLY A 259 22.65 -0.37 10.40
N GLU A 260 21.35 -0.07 10.47
CA GLU A 260 20.77 0.89 11.41
C GLU A 260 19.48 0.36 12.09
N ILE A 261 19.15 0.92 13.25
CA ILE A 261 17.84 0.78 13.88
C ILE A 261 17.27 2.17 14.13
N VAL A 262 16.10 2.44 13.56
CA VAL A 262 15.36 3.69 13.77
C VAL A 262 14.37 3.50 14.90
N VAL A 263 14.42 4.36 15.90
CA VAL A 263 13.46 4.39 17.02
C VAL A 263 12.70 5.72 16.98
N GLY A 264 11.38 5.65 16.84
CA GLY A 264 10.50 6.81 16.93
C GLY A 264 10.00 7.03 18.35
N VAL A 265 10.35 8.16 18.97
CA VAL A 265 9.82 8.61 20.27
C VAL A 265 8.73 9.65 20.04
N ALA A 266 7.54 9.46 20.63
CA ALA A 266 6.43 10.40 20.49
C ALA A 266 6.84 11.82 20.92
N ARG A 267 6.56 12.82 20.07
CA ARG A 267 6.63 14.24 20.47
C ARG A 267 5.39 14.62 21.30
N PRO A 268 5.48 15.51 22.31
CA PRO A 268 4.37 15.83 23.21
C PRO A 268 3.14 16.37 22.48
N GLN A 269 3.37 17.25 21.50
CA GLN A 269 2.36 17.79 20.60
C GLN A 269 2.73 17.40 19.17
N ARG A 270 1.84 16.68 18.47
CA ARG A 270 1.98 16.37 17.03
C ARG A 270 1.80 17.63 16.19
N GLN A 271 2.50 17.69 15.06
CA GLN A 271 2.36 18.76 14.08
C GLN A 271 1.33 18.34 13.01
N VAL A 272 0.45 19.26 12.64
CA VAL A 272 -0.45 19.09 11.50
C VAL A 272 0.31 19.37 10.21
N VAL A 273 0.17 18.51 9.21
CA VAL A 273 0.71 18.72 7.85
C VAL A 273 -0.35 19.44 7.02
N SER A 274 -0.09 20.71 6.67
CA SER A 274 -0.95 21.51 5.78
C SER A 274 -0.89 20.95 4.35
N LEU A 275 -2.04 20.76 3.68
CA LEU A 275 -2.04 20.37 2.27
C LEU A 275 -1.47 21.49 1.38
N TRP A 276 -1.68 22.77 1.72
CA TRP A 276 -1.05 23.89 1.00
C TRP A 276 0.47 23.79 1.02
N ASP A 277 1.05 23.49 2.18
CA ASP A 277 2.50 23.37 2.37
C ASP A 277 3.10 22.22 1.58
N VAL A 278 2.32 21.15 1.34
CA VAL A 278 2.72 20.01 0.50
C VAL A 278 2.50 20.34 -0.98
N TRP A 279 1.40 21.00 -1.35
CA TRP A 279 1.12 21.48 -2.70
C TRP A 279 2.11 22.55 -3.19
N GLY A 280 2.63 23.39 -2.29
CA GLY A 280 3.70 24.35 -2.58
C GLY A 280 5.09 23.71 -2.69
N ARG A 281 5.21 22.41 -2.41
CA ARG A 281 6.45 21.62 -2.51
C ARG A 281 6.36 20.43 -3.49
N ARG A 282 5.16 20.10 -4.00
CA ARG A 282 4.96 18.95 -4.90
C ARG A 282 5.58 19.22 -6.28
N GLU A 283 6.22 18.20 -6.81
CA GLU A 283 6.45 18.09 -8.25
C GLU A 283 5.19 17.48 -8.90
N ILE A 284 4.94 17.75 -10.18
CA ILE A 284 3.73 17.26 -10.88
C ILE A 284 4.13 16.39 -12.06
N ASN A 285 3.73 15.11 -12.02
CA ASN A 285 4.08 14.11 -13.03
C ASN A 285 3.17 14.18 -14.27
N ARG A 286 3.24 15.29 -15.02
CA ARG A 286 2.48 15.46 -16.27
C ARG A 286 3.07 14.58 -17.38
N ASN A 287 2.24 13.69 -17.93
CA ASN A 287 2.58 12.96 -19.16
C ASN A 287 2.46 13.87 -20.41
N ALA A 288 2.85 13.36 -21.59
CA ALA A 288 2.83 14.11 -22.84
C ALA A 288 1.43 14.58 -23.31
N ALA A 289 0.33 14.05 -22.74
CA ALA A 289 -1.03 14.54 -22.96
C ALA A 289 -1.46 15.61 -21.94
N GLY A 290 -0.59 15.98 -20.99
CA GLY A 290 -0.80 16.98 -19.95
C GLY A 290 -1.26 16.41 -18.59
N VAL A 291 -1.62 15.13 -18.52
CA VAL A 291 -2.29 14.53 -17.36
C VAL A 291 -1.29 14.17 -16.26
N ASN A 292 -1.55 14.61 -15.02
CA ASN A 292 -0.87 14.12 -13.82
C ASN A 292 -1.42 12.76 -13.40
N THR A 293 -0.52 11.82 -13.08
CA THR A 293 -0.86 10.45 -12.65
C THR A 293 -0.09 9.98 -11.41
N SER A 294 0.48 10.93 -10.65
CA SER A 294 1.11 10.74 -9.34
C SER A 294 0.46 11.69 -8.34
N PHE A 295 -0.18 11.15 -7.31
CA PHE A 295 -1.02 11.94 -6.38
C PHE A 295 -0.53 11.91 -4.94
N VAL A 296 -0.62 13.03 -4.23
CA VAL A 296 -0.10 13.18 -2.86
C VAL A 296 -0.81 12.24 -1.87
N LEU A 297 -0.02 11.48 -1.11
CA LEU A 297 -0.48 10.66 0.03
C LEU A 297 -0.07 11.26 1.39
N GLY A 298 0.98 12.06 1.43
CA GLY A 298 1.47 12.72 2.65
C GLY A 298 2.98 12.86 2.69
N LEU A 299 3.52 13.23 3.86
CA LEU A 299 4.96 13.30 4.11
C LEU A 299 5.44 12.00 4.77
N LYS A 300 6.44 11.36 4.18
CA LYS A 300 7.11 10.17 4.73
C LYS A 300 7.75 10.50 6.09
N GLU A 301 7.65 9.59 7.05
CA GLU A 301 8.26 9.78 8.38
C GLU A 301 9.80 9.76 8.32
N LEU A 302 10.38 8.83 7.54
CA LEU A 302 11.80 8.45 7.62
C LEU A 302 12.78 9.53 7.14
N ASP A 303 12.42 10.22 6.06
CA ASP A 303 13.23 11.22 5.34
C ASP A 303 12.56 12.60 5.31
N GLY A 304 11.23 12.66 5.33
CA GLY A 304 10.43 13.88 5.21
C GLY A 304 9.86 14.15 3.81
N GLU A 305 10.17 13.28 2.85
CA GLU A 305 9.80 13.49 1.44
C GLU A 305 8.32 13.25 1.17
N ILE A 306 7.80 13.81 0.07
CA ILE A 306 6.42 13.58 -0.32
C ILE A 306 6.27 12.12 -0.81
N LEU A 307 5.29 11.42 -0.26
CA LEU A 307 4.84 10.12 -0.75
C LEU A 307 3.74 10.33 -1.80
N TYR A 308 3.92 9.71 -2.97
CA TYR A 308 2.94 9.78 -4.06
C TYR A 308 2.32 8.41 -4.35
N LEU A 309 1.08 8.41 -4.82
CA LEU A 309 0.38 7.29 -5.43
C LEU A 309 0.65 7.30 -6.95
N ASN A 310 1.70 6.60 -7.36
CA ASN A 310 2.22 6.58 -8.73
C ASN A 310 1.45 5.61 -9.65
N LEU A 311 0.33 6.05 -10.21
CA LEU A 311 -0.54 5.20 -11.03
C LEU A 311 -0.08 5.10 -12.49
N GLY A 312 0.54 6.14 -13.04
CA GLY A 312 0.97 6.20 -14.44
C GLY A 312 2.38 5.71 -14.75
N GLY A 313 3.31 5.81 -13.80
CA GLY A 313 4.72 5.44 -13.96
C GLY A 313 5.54 5.78 -12.71
N PRO A 314 6.82 5.35 -12.62
CA PRO A 314 7.71 5.72 -11.51
C PRO A 314 7.92 7.24 -11.43
N PHE A 315 7.99 7.78 -10.22
CA PHE A 315 8.08 9.22 -9.96
C PHE A 315 8.52 9.52 -8.52
N ALA A 316 9.21 10.65 -8.29
CA ALA A 316 9.69 11.10 -6.98
C ALA A 316 10.44 10.01 -6.17
N GLY A 317 11.26 9.22 -6.86
CA GLY A 317 12.02 8.09 -6.31
C GLY A 317 11.20 6.81 -6.07
N GLY A 318 9.87 6.85 -6.15
CA GLY A 318 8.99 5.68 -6.02
C GLY A 318 8.71 4.97 -7.35
N GLN A 319 8.31 3.70 -7.27
CA GLN A 319 7.96 2.84 -8.40
C GLN A 319 6.62 3.20 -9.05
N GLN A 320 6.20 2.46 -10.08
CA GLN A 320 4.80 2.48 -10.53
C GLN A 320 4.00 1.47 -9.70
N HIS A 321 2.93 1.97 -9.08
CA HIS A 321 2.07 1.22 -8.18
C HIS A 321 0.93 0.49 -8.95
N GLU A 322 0.09 -0.27 -8.24
CA GLU A 322 -1.08 -0.88 -8.87
C GLU A 322 -2.17 0.15 -9.20
N PRO A 323 -3.11 -0.15 -10.12
CA PRO A 323 -4.16 0.80 -10.52
C PRO A 323 -5.23 1.00 -9.44
N HIS A 324 -5.27 0.14 -8.43
CA HIS A 324 -6.41 0.00 -7.53
C HIS A 324 -5.96 -0.08 -6.06
N THR A 325 -6.75 0.52 -5.18
CA THR A 325 -6.33 0.89 -3.84
C THR A 325 -7.41 0.59 -2.80
N LEU A 326 -7.04 -0.14 -1.75
CA LEU A 326 -7.83 -0.26 -0.53
C LEU A 326 -7.37 0.81 0.48
N VAL A 327 -8.28 1.65 0.93
CA VAL A 327 -8.09 2.54 2.08
C VAL A 327 -8.78 1.91 3.30
N ALA A 328 -8.14 1.91 4.46
CA ALA A 328 -8.83 1.47 5.68
C ALA A 328 -8.37 2.23 6.93
N GLY A 329 -9.28 2.41 7.89
CA GLY A 329 -8.98 3.03 9.17
C GLY A 329 -10.24 3.35 9.94
N ALA A 330 -10.22 3.16 11.26
CA ALA A 330 -11.37 3.37 12.14
C ALA A 330 -11.86 4.83 12.12
N THR A 331 -13.05 5.08 12.68
CA THR A 331 -13.57 6.45 12.89
C THR A 331 -12.54 7.32 13.63
N GLY A 332 -12.30 8.55 13.16
CA GLY A 332 -11.26 9.44 13.71
C GLY A 332 -9.81 9.10 13.33
N SER A 333 -9.55 8.05 12.54
CA SER A 333 -8.20 7.71 12.06
C SER A 333 -7.62 8.72 11.06
N GLY A 334 -8.47 9.51 10.40
CA GLY A 334 -8.12 10.38 9.26
C GLY A 334 -8.54 9.82 7.88
N LYS A 335 -9.32 8.72 7.82
CA LYS A 335 -9.76 8.07 6.57
C LYS A 335 -10.38 9.06 5.57
N SER A 336 -11.43 9.79 5.95
CA SER A 336 -12.09 10.75 5.06
C SER A 336 -11.12 11.87 4.63
N VAL A 337 -10.30 12.39 5.54
CA VAL A 337 -9.29 13.43 5.25
C VAL A 337 -8.29 12.99 4.17
N LEU A 338 -7.81 11.74 4.20
CA LEU A 338 -6.92 11.22 3.16
C LEU A 338 -7.63 11.10 1.80
N ILE A 339 -8.91 10.73 1.79
CA ILE A 339 -9.71 10.62 0.56
C ILE A 339 -10.02 12.02 -0.01
N GLN A 340 -10.43 12.96 0.84
CA GLN A 340 -10.64 14.37 0.49
C GLN A 340 -9.37 14.99 -0.10
N ALA A 341 -8.21 14.81 0.55
CA ALA A 341 -6.93 15.31 0.06
C ALA A 341 -6.53 14.70 -1.29
N LEU A 342 -6.79 13.40 -1.49
CA LEU A 342 -6.51 12.70 -2.76
C LEU A 342 -7.43 13.18 -3.90
N LEU A 343 -8.73 13.34 -3.63
CA LEU A 343 -9.71 13.91 -4.57
C LEU A 343 -9.34 15.35 -4.97
N LEU A 344 -8.98 16.18 -3.99
CA LEU A 344 -8.52 17.54 -4.21
C LEU A 344 -7.19 17.58 -4.99
N ASP A 345 -6.25 16.66 -4.76
CA ASP A 345 -4.97 16.62 -5.49
C ASP A 345 -5.13 16.17 -6.95
N ILE A 346 -6.05 15.24 -7.23
CA ILE A 346 -6.47 14.88 -8.59
C ILE A 346 -7.02 16.13 -9.31
N ALA A 347 -7.97 16.83 -8.69
CA ALA A 347 -8.65 18.00 -9.26
C ALA A 347 -7.76 19.26 -9.35
N ALA A 348 -6.81 19.43 -8.42
CA ALA A 348 -5.84 20.52 -8.41
C ALA A 348 -4.61 20.28 -9.31
N THR A 349 -4.55 19.15 -10.03
CA THR A 349 -3.48 18.85 -11.00
C THR A 349 -3.98 18.56 -12.42
N ASN A 350 -5.24 18.16 -12.60
CA ASN A 350 -5.85 17.88 -13.90
C ASN A 350 -7.08 18.77 -14.15
N SER A 351 -7.37 19.13 -15.40
CA SER A 351 -8.68 19.69 -15.75
C SER A 351 -9.77 18.61 -15.75
N SER A 352 -11.03 19.02 -15.68
CA SER A 352 -12.19 18.11 -15.78
C SER A 352 -12.16 17.29 -17.07
N ASP A 353 -11.84 17.91 -18.22
CA ASP A 353 -11.61 17.25 -19.52
C ASP A 353 -10.69 16.01 -19.47
N LEU A 354 -9.78 15.96 -18.49
CA LEU A 354 -8.70 14.98 -18.40
C LEU A 354 -8.85 14.00 -17.22
N ALA A 355 -9.70 14.31 -16.24
CA ALA A 355 -9.91 13.50 -15.05
C ALA A 355 -11.37 13.53 -14.55
N HIS A 356 -12.08 12.44 -14.80
CA HIS A 356 -13.45 12.20 -14.33
C HIS A 356 -13.42 11.46 -12.99
N ILE A 357 -14.23 11.92 -12.03
CA ILE A 357 -14.39 11.29 -10.72
C ILE A 357 -15.83 10.77 -10.61
N HIS A 358 -16.01 9.55 -10.13
CA HIS A 358 -17.29 9.04 -9.64
C HIS A 358 -17.14 8.75 -8.15
N LEU A 359 -17.93 9.40 -7.30
CA LEU A 359 -17.89 9.25 -5.85
C LEU A 359 -19.15 8.55 -5.35
N ILE A 360 -18.99 7.39 -4.71
CA ILE A 360 -20.05 6.67 -4.01
C ILE A 360 -19.84 6.87 -2.51
N ASP A 361 -20.83 7.42 -1.81
CA ASP A 361 -20.84 7.54 -0.34
C ASP A 361 -22.21 7.13 0.25
N PRO A 362 -22.26 6.01 0.98
CA PRO A 362 -23.44 5.58 1.76
C PRO A 362 -23.95 6.57 2.82
N LYS A 363 -23.20 7.63 3.14
CA LYS A 363 -23.53 8.61 4.19
C LYS A 363 -24.08 9.93 3.65
N MET A 364 -24.74 9.88 2.49
CA MET A 364 -25.42 11.02 1.86
C MET A 364 -24.49 12.18 1.46
N GLY A 365 -23.19 11.93 1.26
CA GLY A 365 -22.23 12.93 0.80
C GLY A 365 -21.83 13.98 1.83
N VAL A 366 -22.17 13.80 3.12
CA VAL A 366 -21.94 14.83 4.16
C VAL A 366 -20.47 15.19 4.33
N ASP A 367 -19.56 14.19 4.30
CA ASP A 367 -18.10 14.41 4.32
C ASP A 367 -17.57 15.08 3.03
N TYR A 368 -18.40 15.28 1.99
CA TYR A 368 -17.99 15.64 0.63
C TYR A 368 -18.76 16.81 0.00
N ALA A 369 -19.68 17.47 0.71
CA ALA A 369 -20.55 18.53 0.17
C ALA A 369 -19.81 19.72 -0.48
N ALA A 370 -18.59 20.03 -0.04
CA ALA A 370 -17.73 21.00 -0.72
C ALA A 370 -17.19 20.44 -2.05
N ILE A 371 -16.62 19.23 -2.00
CA ILE A 371 -16.02 18.49 -3.11
C ILE A 371 -17.04 18.14 -4.21
N GLU A 372 -18.33 18.02 -3.88
CA GLU A 372 -19.41 17.79 -4.85
C GLU A 372 -19.54 18.90 -5.91
N ARG A 373 -19.01 20.10 -5.63
CA ARG A 373 -19.02 21.25 -6.57
C ARG A 373 -17.78 21.34 -7.47
N LEU A 374 -16.93 20.32 -7.48
CA LEU A 374 -15.82 20.21 -8.45
C LEU A 374 -16.36 19.77 -9.82
N PRO A 375 -15.93 20.40 -10.94
CA PRO A 375 -16.38 20.03 -12.29
C PRO A 375 -15.96 18.61 -12.71
N HIS A 376 -14.97 18.04 -12.03
CA HIS A 376 -14.51 16.66 -12.20
C HIS A 376 -15.56 15.61 -11.80
N LEU A 377 -16.50 15.93 -10.90
CA LEU A 377 -17.42 14.94 -10.33
C LEU A 377 -18.61 14.64 -11.25
N GLN A 378 -18.68 13.39 -11.72
CA GLN A 378 -19.60 12.94 -12.75
C GLN A 378 -20.94 12.49 -12.17
N GLY A 379 -21.89 13.43 -12.09
CA GLY A 379 -23.28 13.17 -11.71
C GLY A 379 -23.59 13.31 -10.22
N GLY A 380 -22.77 14.05 -9.47
CA GLY A 380 -22.92 14.23 -8.02
C GLY A 380 -22.41 13.03 -7.20
N VAL A 381 -22.72 13.04 -5.91
CA VAL A 381 -22.43 11.91 -5.02
C VAL A 381 -23.47 10.81 -5.17
N ILE A 382 -23.02 9.59 -5.41
CA ILE A 382 -23.87 8.41 -5.57
C ILE A 382 -24.20 7.86 -4.17
N VAL A 383 -25.47 7.99 -3.77
CA VAL A 383 -25.97 7.68 -2.41
C VAL A 383 -26.87 6.44 -2.36
N ASP A 384 -27.08 5.74 -3.47
CA ASP A 384 -27.88 4.52 -3.55
C ASP A 384 -27.15 3.34 -4.22
N GLN A 385 -27.50 2.11 -3.80
CA GLN A 385 -26.86 0.88 -4.26
C GLN A 385 -27.12 0.56 -5.74
N ALA A 386 -28.29 0.92 -6.27
CA ALA A 386 -28.65 0.58 -7.64
C ALA A 386 -27.84 1.42 -8.65
N ARG A 387 -27.76 2.73 -8.43
CA ARG A 387 -26.94 3.65 -9.21
C ARG A 387 -25.45 3.36 -9.08
N ALA A 388 -24.99 2.94 -7.91
CA ALA A 388 -23.61 2.51 -7.72
C ALA A 388 -23.26 1.27 -8.58
N VAL A 389 -24.15 0.27 -8.64
CA VAL A 389 -23.99 -0.88 -9.55
C VAL A 389 -24.05 -0.45 -11.01
N GLU A 390 -25.04 0.36 -11.40
CA GLU A 390 -25.19 0.88 -12.78
C GLU A 390 -23.93 1.62 -13.26
N VAL A 391 -23.34 2.47 -12.42
CA VAL A 391 -22.10 3.19 -12.72
C VAL A 391 -20.92 2.22 -12.83
N MET A 392 -20.80 1.21 -11.96
CA MET A 392 -19.75 0.19 -12.07
C MET A 392 -19.89 -0.66 -13.35
N GLU A 393 -21.10 -1.00 -13.78
CA GLU A 393 -21.35 -1.71 -15.04
C GLU A 393 -21.13 -0.82 -16.27
N GLY A 394 -21.47 0.47 -16.18
CA GLY A 394 -21.13 1.49 -17.16
C GLY A 394 -19.62 1.65 -17.34
N LEU A 395 -18.85 1.65 -16.25
CA LEU A 395 -17.38 1.69 -16.29
C LEU A 395 -16.78 0.41 -16.90
N VAL A 396 -17.34 -0.77 -16.63
CA VAL A 396 -16.95 -2.01 -17.34
C VAL A 396 -17.22 -1.91 -18.84
N THR A 397 -18.34 -1.29 -19.24
CA THR A 397 -18.72 -1.11 -20.65
C THR A 397 -17.81 -0.12 -21.37
N GLU A 398 -17.56 1.05 -20.77
CA GLU A 398 -16.61 2.05 -21.28
C GLU A 398 -15.18 1.51 -21.30
N MET A 399 -14.78 0.65 -20.36
CA MET A 399 -13.47 0.00 -20.38
C MET A 399 -13.26 -0.81 -21.66
N GLU A 400 -14.22 -1.66 -22.04
CA GLU A 400 -14.11 -2.48 -23.25
C GLU A 400 -14.20 -1.61 -24.53
N HIS A 401 -15.08 -0.60 -24.55
CA HIS A 401 -15.15 0.39 -25.63
C HIS A 401 -13.80 1.10 -25.86
N ARG A 402 -13.10 1.48 -24.78
CA ARG A 402 -11.74 2.03 -24.88
C ARG A 402 -10.76 1.06 -25.51
N TYR A 403 -10.85 -0.25 -25.28
CA TYR A 403 -10.00 -1.22 -25.99
C TYR A 403 -10.30 -1.30 -27.49
N GLU A 404 -11.54 -1.09 -27.91
CA GLU A 404 -11.89 -1.00 -29.34
C GLU A 404 -11.31 0.27 -29.98
N LEU A 405 -11.41 1.42 -29.30
CA LEU A 405 -10.77 2.68 -29.70
C LEU A 405 -9.23 2.56 -29.74
N PHE A 406 -8.62 1.92 -28.74
CA PHE A 406 -7.18 1.67 -28.72
C PHE A 406 -6.78 0.79 -29.91
N ARG A 407 -7.53 -0.28 -30.18
CA ARG A 407 -7.29 -1.17 -31.33
C ARG A 407 -7.40 -0.42 -32.66
N SER A 408 -8.38 0.47 -32.85
CA SER A 408 -8.58 1.20 -34.11
C SER A 408 -7.47 2.22 -34.40
N LYS A 409 -6.95 2.93 -33.39
CA LYS A 409 -5.78 3.84 -33.52
C LYS A 409 -4.42 3.12 -33.34
N GLY A 410 -4.41 1.80 -33.11
CA GLY A 410 -3.21 1.01 -32.85
C GLY A 410 -2.44 1.42 -31.59
N ALA A 411 -3.15 1.81 -30.53
CA ALA A 411 -2.60 2.09 -29.21
C ALA A 411 -2.63 0.84 -28.30
N ARG A 412 -1.82 0.84 -27.24
CA ARG A 412 -1.75 -0.23 -26.24
C ARG A 412 -2.40 0.12 -24.89
N ASP A 413 -2.53 1.41 -24.62
CA ASP A 413 -3.05 2.02 -23.39
C ASP A 413 -3.52 3.44 -23.68
N ILE A 414 -4.25 4.04 -22.73
CA ILE A 414 -4.77 5.41 -22.80
C ILE A 414 -3.67 6.45 -23.09
N ARG A 415 -2.43 6.23 -22.62
CA ARG A 415 -1.29 7.12 -22.88
C ARG A 415 -0.92 7.11 -24.36
N ALA A 416 -0.76 5.91 -24.94
CA ALA A 416 -0.49 5.76 -26.37
C ALA A 416 -1.66 6.21 -27.25
N PHE A 417 -2.90 6.17 -26.74
CA PHE A 417 -4.07 6.69 -27.45
C PHE A 417 -4.11 8.23 -27.40
N ASN A 418 -4.12 8.84 -26.21
CA ASN A 418 -4.18 10.31 -26.05
C ASN A 418 -2.98 11.06 -26.67
N PHE A 419 -1.85 10.38 -26.88
CA PHE A 419 -0.70 10.91 -27.63
C PHE A 419 -0.89 10.87 -29.16
N LYS A 420 -1.71 9.95 -29.67
CA LYS A 420 -1.94 9.72 -31.11
C LYS A 420 -3.14 10.47 -31.68
N VAL A 421 -4.03 10.98 -30.84
CA VAL A 421 -5.29 11.60 -31.23
C VAL A 421 -5.33 13.09 -30.88
N GLU A 422 -6.15 13.83 -31.60
CA GLU A 422 -6.36 15.27 -31.37
C GLU A 422 -6.96 15.53 -29.98
N ARG A 423 -6.82 16.76 -29.45
CA ARG A 423 -7.23 17.09 -28.07
C ARG A 423 -8.71 16.75 -27.81
N SER A 424 -9.59 16.93 -28.79
CA SER A 424 -11.03 16.63 -28.72
C SER A 424 -11.37 15.13 -28.82
N GLU A 425 -10.43 14.27 -29.25
CA GLU A 425 -10.57 12.81 -29.23
C GLU A 425 -9.98 12.17 -27.96
N ARG A 426 -9.32 12.96 -27.07
CA ARG A 426 -8.67 12.41 -25.88
C ARG A 426 -9.68 11.90 -24.87
N LEU A 427 -9.37 10.74 -24.29
CA LEU A 427 -10.18 10.13 -23.25
C LEU A 427 -9.74 10.63 -21.87
N PRO A 428 -10.66 11.03 -20.97
CA PRO A 428 -10.33 11.35 -19.59
C PRO A 428 -9.92 10.10 -18.83
N TYR A 429 -9.00 10.25 -17.88
CA TYR A 429 -8.76 9.23 -16.86
C TYR A 429 -9.95 9.18 -15.90
N VAL A 430 -10.27 8.01 -15.36
CA VAL A 430 -11.47 7.82 -14.53
C VAL A 430 -11.10 7.28 -13.16
N PHE A 431 -11.62 7.93 -12.12
CA PHE A 431 -11.42 7.57 -10.72
C PHE A 431 -12.76 7.19 -10.09
N LEU A 432 -13.00 5.89 -9.85
CA LEU A 432 -14.11 5.46 -9.01
C LEU A 432 -13.63 5.46 -7.55
N VAL A 433 -14.20 6.32 -6.73
CA VAL A 433 -13.99 6.36 -5.28
C VAL A 433 -15.25 5.86 -4.62
N HIS A 434 -15.19 4.72 -3.95
CA HIS A 434 -16.28 4.22 -3.11
C HIS A 434 -15.88 4.33 -1.65
N ASP A 435 -16.38 5.37 -0.99
CA ASP A 435 -16.25 5.47 0.45
C ASP A 435 -17.28 4.59 1.17
N GLU A 436 -16.91 4.14 2.36
CA GLU A 436 -17.68 3.27 3.26
C GLU A 436 -18.41 2.08 2.62
N PHE A 437 -17.84 1.49 1.56
CA PHE A 437 -18.45 0.35 0.86
C PHE A 437 -18.82 -0.82 1.80
N ALA A 438 -18.14 -0.88 2.95
CA ALA A 438 -18.33 -1.85 4.01
C ALA A 438 -19.79 -2.07 4.45
N GLU A 439 -20.57 -1.00 4.64
CA GLU A 439 -21.95 -1.10 5.15
C GLU A 439 -22.91 -1.66 4.09
N TRP A 440 -22.62 -1.47 2.80
CA TRP A 440 -23.43 -1.99 1.69
C TRP A 440 -23.07 -3.42 1.26
N MET A 441 -21.84 -3.89 1.52
CA MET A 441 -21.42 -5.28 1.27
C MET A 441 -22.16 -6.33 2.15
N LEU A 442 -23.03 -5.88 3.05
CA LEU A 442 -23.94 -6.73 3.81
C LEU A 442 -25.12 -7.24 2.94
N THR A 443 -25.47 -6.54 1.85
CA THR A 443 -26.43 -7.01 0.85
C THR A 443 -25.72 -7.94 -0.13
N GLU A 444 -26.13 -9.22 -0.22
CA GLU A 444 -25.44 -10.21 -1.06
C GLU A 444 -25.50 -9.86 -2.56
N ASP A 445 -26.60 -9.28 -3.04
CA ASP A 445 -26.73 -8.81 -4.43
C ASP A 445 -25.72 -7.69 -4.75
N TYR A 446 -25.60 -6.69 -3.87
CA TYR A 446 -24.64 -5.60 -4.03
C TYR A 446 -23.19 -6.12 -3.97
N LYS A 447 -22.90 -6.98 -3.01
CA LYS A 447 -21.60 -7.66 -2.85
C LYS A 447 -21.22 -8.53 -4.05
N SER A 448 -22.19 -9.21 -4.66
CA SER A 448 -22.02 -9.98 -5.89
C SER A 448 -21.67 -9.06 -7.07
N ALA A 449 -22.44 -7.99 -7.27
CA ALA A 449 -22.20 -6.98 -8.31
C ALA A 449 -20.85 -6.28 -8.15
N VAL A 450 -20.50 -5.79 -6.95
CA VAL A 450 -19.18 -5.20 -6.65
C VAL A 450 -18.06 -6.18 -6.95
N THR A 451 -18.16 -7.42 -6.47
CA THR A 451 -17.10 -8.43 -6.66
C THR A 451 -16.94 -8.79 -8.15
N SER A 452 -18.04 -8.91 -8.90
CA SER A 452 -18.02 -9.11 -10.36
C SER A 452 -17.36 -7.94 -11.09
N ASN A 453 -17.80 -6.71 -10.84
CA ASN A 453 -17.34 -5.53 -11.58
C ASN A 453 -15.89 -5.16 -11.23
N VAL A 454 -15.50 -5.17 -9.95
CA VAL A 454 -14.11 -4.91 -9.55
C VAL A 454 -13.17 -6.01 -10.05
N SER A 455 -13.62 -7.27 -10.16
CA SER A 455 -12.83 -8.34 -10.79
C SER A 455 -12.64 -8.13 -12.30
N ARG A 456 -13.69 -7.72 -13.03
CA ARG A 456 -13.59 -7.38 -14.47
C ARG A 456 -12.66 -6.19 -14.72
N LEU A 457 -12.82 -5.12 -13.93
CA LEU A 457 -11.99 -3.93 -13.99
C LEU A 457 -10.52 -4.25 -13.63
N GLY A 458 -10.28 -5.01 -12.56
CA GLY A 458 -8.93 -5.33 -12.06
C GLY A 458 -7.98 -5.95 -13.09
N VAL A 459 -8.49 -6.70 -14.05
CA VAL A 459 -7.69 -7.34 -15.11
C VAL A 459 -7.22 -6.36 -16.20
N LYS A 460 -7.90 -5.22 -16.39
CA LYS A 460 -7.83 -4.40 -17.62
C LYS A 460 -7.75 -2.87 -17.39
N ALA A 461 -8.39 -2.36 -16.35
CA ALA A 461 -8.63 -0.94 -16.08
C ALA A 461 -7.35 -0.06 -16.12
N ARG A 462 -6.19 -0.60 -15.68
CA ARG A 462 -4.88 0.06 -15.73
C ARG A 462 -4.52 0.62 -17.11
N ALA A 463 -4.81 -0.12 -18.18
CA ALA A 463 -4.51 0.33 -19.55
C ALA A 463 -5.61 1.24 -20.11
N ALA A 464 -6.86 1.04 -19.69
CA ALA A 464 -8.01 1.90 -20.03
C ALA A 464 -7.99 3.28 -19.33
N GLY A 465 -7.04 3.51 -18.42
CA GLY A 465 -6.95 4.76 -17.65
C GLY A 465 -7.96 4.86 -16.51
N MET A 466 -8.40 3.72 -15.98
CA MET A 466 -9.40 3.62 -14.92
C MET A 466 -8.77 3.15 -13.62
N TYR A 467 -9.09 3.83 -12.53
CA TYR A 467 -8.51 3.62 -11.20
C TYR A 467 -9.61 3.53 -10.15
N LEU A 468 -9.44 2.63 -9.18
CA LEU A 468 -10.45 2.28 -8.18
C LEU A 468 -9.90 2.52 -6.78
N ILE A 469 -10.64 3.25 -5.94
CA ILE A 469 -10.28 3.55 -4.55
C ILE A 469 -11.47 3.13 -3.68
N PHE A 470 -11.33 2.04 -2.96
CA PHE A 470 -12.36 1.47 -2.09
C PHE A 470 -11.97 1.68 -0.62
N ALA A 471 -12.86 2.24 0.20
CA ALA A 471 -12.52 2.64 1.57
C ALA A 471 -13.47 2.09 2.65
N ALA A 472 -12.92 1.64 3.78
CA ALA A 472 -13.68 1.03 4.89
C ALA A 472 -13.19 1.44 6.29
N GLN A 473 -14.13 1.79 7.17
CA GLN A 473 -13.93 1.92 8.63
C GLN A 473 -14.08 0.59 9.37
N ARG A 474 -14.79 -0.39 8.79
CA ARG A 474 -14.98 -1.77 9.30
C ARG A 474 -14.47 -2.81 8.31
N PRO A 475 -13.15 -3.05 8.25
CA PRO A 475 -12.51 -3.85 7.21
C PRO A 475 -12.43 -5.33 7.62
N ASP A 476 -13.58 -5.98 7.75
CA ASP A 476 -13.68 -7.37 8.21
C ASP A 476 -13.76 -8.38 7.05
N ALA A 477 -13.40 -9.64 7.30
CA ALA A 477 -13.29 -10.66 6.26
C ALA A 477 -14.60 -10.98 5.52
N ASN A 478 -15.75 -10.84 6.19
CA ASN A 478 -17.09 -11.01 5.58
C ASN A 478 -17.44 -9.88 4.61
N VAL A 479 -16.96 -8.68 4.93
CA VAL A 479 -17.18 -7.42 4.20
C VAL A 479 -16.24 -7.31 2.99
N MET A 480 -15.02 -7.84 3.14
CA MET A 480 -13.97 -7.80 2.12
C MET A 480 -13.53 -9.21 1.70
N PRO A 481 -14.28 -9.88 0.80
CA PRO A 481 -13.88 -11.15 0.20
C PRO A 481 -12.45 -11.10 -0.36
N MET A 482 -11.75 -12.23 -0.35
CA MET A 482 -10.38 -12.32 -0.91
C MET A 482 -10.34 -11.82 -2.35
N GLN A 483 -11.28 -12.25 -3.21
CA GLN A 483 -11.38 -11.83 -4.61
C GLN A 483 -11.43 -10.30 -4.79
N LEU A 484 -12.10 -9.57 -3.89
CA LEU A 484 -12.10 -8.11 -3.90
C LEU A 484 -10.75 -7.56 -3.42
N ARG A 485 -10.23 -8.09 -2.29
CA ARG A 485 -8.94 -7.65 -1.74
C ARG A 485 -7.77 -7.88 -2.69
N ASP A 486 -7.75 -8.97 -3.44
CA ASP A 486 -6.65 -9.35 -4.33
C ASP A 486 -6.56 -8.42 -5.56
N ASN A 487 -7.67 -7.83 -5.99
CA ASN A 487 -7.72 -6.81 -7.05
C ASN A 487 -7.37 -5.39 -6.54
N LEU A 488 -7.43 -5.13 -5.23
CA LEU A 488 -7.09 -3.83 -4.62
C LEU A 488 -5.61 -3.82 -4.15
N GLY A 489 -4.67 -3.84 -5.10
CA GLY A 489 -3.25 -4.10 -4.83
C GLY A 489 -2.56 -3.13 -3.85
N ASN A 490 -2.83 -1.82 -3.95
CA ASN A 490 -2.27 -0.83 -3.03
C ASN A 490 -3.06 -0.81 -1.71
N ARG A 491 -2.37 -0.67 -0.57
CA ARG A 491 -3.00 -0.55 0.75
C ARG A 491 -2.62 0.78 1.39
N LEU A 492 -3.61 1.61 1.71
CA LEU A 492 -3.46 2.88 2.43
C LEU A 492 -4.14 2.76 3.79
N ILE A 493 -3.42 2.24 4.77
CA ILE A 493 -4.00 1.79 6.04
C ILE A 493 -3.65 2.78 7.15
N LEU A 494 -4.64 3.51 7.63
CA LEU A 494 -4.56 4.37 8.82
C LEU A 494 -4.85 3.53 10.08
N LYS A 495 -4.95 4.18 11.25
CA LYS A 495 -5.21 3.48 12.51
C LYS A 495 -6.46 2.60 12.45
N VAL A 496 -6.29 1.29 12.63
CA VAL A 496 -7.37 0.30 12.78
C VAL A 496 -7.57 -0.11 14.25
N ALA A 497 -8.67 -0.79 14.53
CA ALA A 497 -9.06 -1.17 15.90
C ALA A 497 -8.33 -2.41 16.46
N SER A 498 -7.81 -3.31 15.61
CA SER A 498 -7.20 -4.57 16.06
C SER A 498 -6.07 -5.07 15.16
N VAL A 499 -5.23 -5.95 15.71
CA VAL A 499 -4.18 -6.67 14.98
C VAL A 499 -4.75 -7.45 13.79
N GLY A 500 -5.84 -8.19 13.99
CA GLY A 500 -6.49 -8.96 12.92
C GLY A 500 -7.02 -8.07 11.79
N THR A 501 -7.52 -6.87 12.12
CA THR A 501 -7.89 -5.87 11.12
C THR A 501 -6.67 -5.37 10.33
N SER A 502 -5.52 -5.18 10.99
CA SER A 502 -4.25 -4.84 10.33
C SER A 502 -3.82 -5.96 9.37
N GLU A 503 -3.89 -7.21 9.80
CA GLU A 503 -3.52 -8.36 8.97
C GLU A 503 -4.47 -8.55 7.77
N ILE A 504 -5.77 -8.28 7.93
CA ILE A 504 -6.76 -8.34 6.84
C ILE A 504 -6.54 -7.24 5.77
N THR A 505 -6.02 -6.07 6.17
CA THR A 505 -5.92 -4.85 5.35
C THR A 505 -4.52 -4.57 4.80
N LEU A 506 -3.51 -4.52 5.66
CA LEU A 506 -2.11 -4.26 5.34
C LEU A 506 -1.36 -5.56 4.96
N GLY A 507 -1.90 -6.71 5.37
CA GLY A 507 -1.27 -8.02 5.22
C GLY A 507 -0.26 -8.37 6.32
N VAL A 508 -0.12 -7.51 7.35
CA VAL A 508 0.72 -7.69 8.54
C VAL A 508 0.12 -6.92 9.73
N LYS A 509 0.53 -7.25 10.96
CA LYS A 509 0.29 -6.42 12.16
C LYS A 509 1.01 -5.06 12.08
N GLY A 510 0.52 -4.08 12.85
CA GLY A 510 1.18 -2.78 13.06
C GLY A 510 0.25 -1.58 12.85
N ALA A 511 -0.77 -1.68 11.99
CA ALA A 511 -1.70 -0.58 11.74
C ALA A 511 -2.56 -0.25 12.97
N GLU A 512 -2.74 -1.19 13.90
CA GLU A 512 -3.38 -0.93 15.19
C GLU A 512 -2.57 0.03 16.08
N GLN A 513 -1.27 0.16 15.85
CA GLN A 513 -0.34 0.98 16.65
C GLN A 513 -0.18 2.41 16.11
N LEU A 514 -0.64 2.67 14.88
CA LEU A 514 -0.66 4.01 14.28
C LEU A 514 -1.40 5.02 15.17
N LEU A 515 -1.04 6.30 15.03
CA LEU A 515 -1.46 7.36 15.95
C LEU A 515 -2.85 7.96 15.65
N GLY A 516 -3.51 7.53 14.58
CA GLY A 516 -4.71 8.19 14.05
C GLY A 516 -4.40 9.60 13.53
N LEU A 517 -5.42 10.41 13.27
CA LEU A 517 -5.28 11.77 12.70
C LEU A 517 -4.29 11.80 11.51
N GLY A 518 -4.51 10.95 10.51
CA GLY A 518 -3.73 10.91 9.28
C GLY A 518 -2.41 10.14 9.32
N HIS A 519 -1.97 9.57 10.45
CA HIS A 519 -0.81 8.67 10.45
C HIS A 519 -1.16 7.37 9.70
N LEU A 520 -0.45 7.14 8.60
CA LEU A 520 -0.71 6.19 7.52
C LEU A 520 0.44 5.19 7.38
N ALA A 521 0.10 3.90 7.25
CA ALA A 521 0.98 2.86 6.74
C ALA A 521 0.59 2.54 5.28
N ALA A 522 1.45 2.91 4.33
CA ALA A 522 1.26 2.65 2.92
C ALA A 522 2.05 1.41 2.48
N ARG A 523 1.36 0.42 1.89
CA ARG A 523 1.97 -0.72 1.19
C ARG A 523 1.60 -0.61 -0.27
N LEU A 524 2.57 -0.20 -1.09
CA LEU A 524 2.38 0.15 -2.50
C LEU A 524 3.09 -0.90 -3.37
N SER A 525 2.52 -1.23 -4.53
CA SER A 525 3.12 -2.23 -5.44
C SER A 525 4.48 -1.74 -5.95
N GLY A 526 5.47 -2.62 -6.00
CA GLY A 526 6.86 -2.29 -6.39
C GLY A 526 7.74 -1.75 -5.26
N GLU A 527 7.17 -1.18 -4.19
CA GLU A 527 7.96 -0.68 -3.05
C GLU A 527 8.45 -1.84 -2.16
N PRO A 528 9.71 -1.78 -1.65
CA PRO A 528 10.34 -2.91 -0.95
C PRO A 528 9.85 -3.11 0.49
N ALA A 529 9.18 -2.12 1.07
CA ALA A 529 8.76 -2.09 2.46
C ALA A 529 7.46 -1.27 2.65
N ILE A 530 6.88 -1.35 3.84
CA ILE A 530 5.75 -0.48 4.23
C ILE A 530 6.30 0.91 4.55
N ILE A 531 5.77 1.92 3.89
CA ILE A 531 6.16 3.33 4.06
C ILE A 531 5.21 3.97 5.06
N TYR A 532 5.76 4.47 6.18
CA TYR A 532 5.00 5.26 7.14
C TYR A 532 5.01 6.73 6.73
N ALA A 533 3.84 7.37 6.75
CA ALA A 533 3.65 8.76 6.37
C ALA A 533 2.58 9.45 7.22
N GLN A 534 2.62 10.78 7.25
CA GLN A 534 1.56 11.63 7.77
C GLN A 534 0.76 12.23 6.61
N ALA A 535 -0.51 11.84 6.50
CA ALA A 535 -1.44 12.43 5.55
C ALA A 535 -1.63 13.94 5.81
N PRO A 536 -1.80 14.74 4.75
CA PRO A 536 -2.02 16.18 4.85
C PRO A 536 -3.48 16.49 5.25
N PHE A 537 -3.74 17.73 5.67
CA PHE A 537 -5.02 18.20 6.16
C PHE A 537 -5.32 19.61 5.64
N LEU A 538 -6.61 19.88 5.43
CA LEU A 538 -7.23 21.20 5.30
C LEU A 538 -8.43 21.29 6.25
N SER A 539 -8.73 22.48 6.75
CA SER A 539 -10.01 22.81 7.38
C SER A 539 -11.13 22.89 6.32
N ASP A 540 -12.39 22.83 6.76
CA ASP A 540 -13.55 22.91 5.86
C ASP A 540 -13.57 24.23 5.05
N GLU A 541 -13.20 25.37 5.68
CA GLU A 541 -13.02 26.67 5.00
C GLU A 541 -11.91 26.64 3.94
N ASP A 542 -10.87 25.83 4.15
CA ASP A 542 -9.76 25.69 3.21
C ASP A 542 -10.10 24.73 2.07
N ILE A 543 -10.93 23.70 2.33
CA ILE A 543 -11.52 22.85 1.28
C ILE A 543 -12.47 23.68 0.41
N GLU A 544 -13.34 24.49 1.01
CA GLU A 544 -14.20 25.45 0.30
C GLU A 544 -13.38 26.38 -0.62
N ALA A 545 -12.30 26.98 -0.09
CA ALA A 545 -11.41 27.84 -0.86
C ALA A 545 -10.67 27.09 -1.98
N ALA A 546 -10.21 25.86 -1.73
CA ALA A 546 -9.56 25.02 -2.73
C ALA A 546 -10.52 24.65 -3.87
N VAL A 547 -11.74 24.22 -3.57
CA VAL A 547 -12.77 23.89 -4.57
C VAL A 547 -13.07 25.10 -5.46
N GLY A 548 -13.30 26.28 -4.87
CA GLY A 548 -13.55 27.50 -5.65
C GLY A 548 -12.41 27.85 -6.60
N ALA A 549 -11.16 27.80 -6.11
CA ALA A 549 -9.98 28.10 -6.92
C ALA A 549 -9.71 27.04 -8.01
N ILE A 550 -10.05 25.78 -7.78
CA ILE A 550 -9.99 24.71 -8.80
C ILE A 550 -11.03 24.98 -9.89
N SER A 551 -12.31 25.16 -9.54
CA SER A 551 -13.40 25.38 -10.51
C SER A 551 -13.19 26.65 -11.35
N ASN A 552 -12.61 27.70 -10.77
CA ASN A 552 -12.19 28.90 -11.50
C ASN A 552 -11.04 28.63 -12.49
N SER A 553 -10.06 27.81 -12.11
CA SER A 553 -8.93 27.44 -12.97
C SER A 553 -9.35 26.55 -14.15
N ASP A 554 -10.29 25.64 -13.90
CA ASP A 554 -10.87 24.74 -14.89
C ASP A 554 -11.69 25.53 -15.92
N SER A 555 -12.55 26.43 -15.43
CA SER A 555 -13.33 27.38 -16.26
C SER A 555 -12.45 28.27 -17.14
N ALA A 556 -11.29 28.68 -16.66
CA ALA A 556 -10.32 29.44 -17.45
C ALA A 556 -9.58 28.58 -18.49
N THR A 557 -9.42 27.27 -18.23
CA THR A 557 -8.78 26.32 -19.15
C THR A 557 -9.70 25.99 -20.34
N SER A 558 -11.00 25.80 -20.08
CA SER A 558 -12.01 25.54 -21.13
C SER A 558 -12.15 26.73 -22.10
N ARG A 559 -12.13 27.98 -21.62
CA ARG A 559 -12.19 29.20 -22.46
C ARG A 559 -10.92 29.46 -23.30
N LEU A 560 -9.92 28.59 -23.21
CA LEU A 560 -8.70 28.61 -24.05
C LEU A 560 -8.67 27.45 -25.07
N THR A 561 -9.79 26.72 -25.21
CA THR A 561 -9.97 25.63 -26.18
C THR A 561 -11.12 25.81 -27.15
N ASP A 562 -12.00 26.78 -26.89
CA ASP A 562 -13.03 27.29 -27.83
C ASP A 562 -12.48 28.47 -28.65
#